data_AF-A0A2P8LLV8-F1
#
_entry.id   AF-A0A2P8LLV8-F1
#
_cell.length_a   1.000
_cell.length_b   1.000
_cell.length_c   1.000
_cell.angle_alpha   90.00
_cell.angle_beta   90.00
_cell.angle_gamma   90.00
#
_symmetry.space_group_name_H-M   'P 1'
#
loop_
_entity.id
_entity.type
_entity.pdbx_description
1 polymer ?
#
loop_
_entity_poly.entity_id
_entity_poly.type
_entity_poly.pdbx_seq_one_letter_code
_entity_poly.pdbx_strand_id
1 'polypeptide(L)'
;MTLSMLDLEEAAMGSRFPLETMLDAVAWNSDGLIAAVAQQHGSGEVLMLAWMNRQALTETLATGQVCYWSRSRGQLWRKGESSGHWQQLVEARLDCDGDAVLLIVDQQGPACHTGRPTCFYNAIDGAYVHVITEPSA
;
A
#
# COMPACT_ATOMS: atom_id res chain seq x y z
N MET A 1 16.59 1.32 24.72
CA MET A 1 16.70 2.06 23.45
C MET A 1 15.51 1.68 22.62
N THR A 2 14.78 2.66 22.09
CA THR A 2 13.67 2.42 21.18
C THR A 2 14.28 2.13 19.81
N LEU A 3 13.90 1.01 19.20
CA LEU A 3 14.31 0.66 17.84
C LEU A 3 13.81 1.73 16.85
N SER A 4 14.61 2.04 15.85
CA SER A 4 14.36 3.07 14.82
C SER A 4 14.65 2.53 13.43
N MET A 5 14.26 3.27 12.38
CA MET A 5 14.59 2.89 10.99
C MET A 5 16.10 2.96 10.72
N LEU A 6 16.85 3.85 11.39
CA LEU A 6 18.31 3.90 11.31
C LEU A 6 18.96 2.60 11.81
N ASP A 7 18.38 1.96 12.83
CA ASP A 7 18.89 0.66 13.31
C ASP A 7 18.74 -0.45 12.25
N LEU A 8 17.79 -0.30 11.31
CA LEU A 8 17.60 -1.24 10.20
C LEU A 8 18.59 -0.99 9.06
N GLU A 9 19.00 0.26 8.84
CA GLU A 9 20.00 0.61 7.81
C GLU A 9 21.36 -0.05 8.09
N GLU A 10 21.75 -0.16 9.36
CA GLU A 10 22.99 -0.78 9.79
C GLU A 10 22.86 -2.31 10.03
N ALA A 11 21.64 -2.85 10.01
CA ALA A 11 21.39 -4.23 10.32
C ALA A 11 21.95 -5.18 9.24
N ALA A 12 22.58 -6.27 9.68
CA ALA A 12 23.03 -7.32 8.75
C ALA A 12 21.84 -7.98 8.02
N MET A 13 22.07 -8.43 6.79
CA MET A 13 21.09 -9.18 6.02
C MET A 13 20.54 -10.38 6.82
N GLY A 14 19.22 -10.52 6.87
CA GLY A 14 18.54 -11.59 7.61
C GLY A 14 18.26 -11.27 9.08
N SER A 15 18.66 -10.09 9.57
CA SER A 15 18.21 -9.55 10.86
C SER A 15 16.68 -9.51 10.93
N ARG A 16 16.13 -9.77 12.12
CA ARG A 16 14.68 -9.78 12.36
C ARG A 16 14.38 -8.97 13.61
N PHE A 17 13.37 -8.13 13.51
CA PHE A 17 12.89 -7.27 14.59
C PHE A 17 11.41 -7.55 14.88
N PRO A 18 10.94 -7.42 16.13
CA PRO A 18 9.53 -7.60 16.46
C PRO A 18 8.65 -6.58 15.72
N LEU A 19 7.55 -7.05 15.12
CA LEU A 19 6.65 -6.20 14.34
C LEU A 19 6.09 -5.02 15.14
N GLU A 20 5.59 -5.25 16.35
CA GLU A 20 5.02 -4.18 17.19
C GLU A 20 6.04 -3.07 17.45
N THR A 21 7.28 -3.43 17.76
CA THR A 21 8.37 -2.47 17.93
C THR A 21 8.65 -1.70 16.64
N MET A 22 8.49 -2.34 15.48
CA MET A 22 8.66 -1.68 14.19
C MET A 22 7.52 -0.76 13.83
N LEU A 23 6.27 -1.12 14.14
CA LEU A 23 5.13 -0.24 13.95
C LEU A 23 5.24 1.03 14.81
N ASP A 24 5.89 0.95 15.98
CA ASP A 24 6.22 2.11 16.83
C ASP A 24 7.28 3.03 16.23
N ALA A 25 8.15 2.49 15.37
CA ALA A 25 9.21 3.24 14.70
C ALA A 25 8.80 3.81 13.33
N VAL A 26 7.70 3.34 12.74
CA VAL A 26 7.16 3.83 11.46
C VAL A 26 6.94 5.35 11.51
N ALA A 27 7.32 6.04 10.45
CA ALA A 27 7.18 7.48 10.29
C ALA A 27 5.74 7.87 9.93
N TRP A 28 4.81 7.63 10.86
CA TRP A 28 3.43 8.09 10.72
C TRP A 28 3.40 9.61 10.56
N ASN A 29 2.76 10.10 9.51
CA ASN A 29 2.63 11.53 9.27
C ASN A 29 1.76 12.22 10.35
N SER A 30 1.55 13.54 10.23
CA SER A 30 0.77 14.32 11.21
C SER A 30 -0.67 13.84 11.41
N ASP A 31 -1.24 13.12 10.44
CA ASP A 31 -2.58 12.54 10.49
C ASP A 31 -2.58 11.09 11.02
N GLY A 32 -1.42 10.57 11.41
CA GLY A 32 -1.24 9.18 11.85
C GLY A 32 -1.27 8.17 10.69
N LEU A 33 -0.84 8.59 9.49
CA LEU A 33 -0.92 7.79 8.26
C LEU A 33 0.45 7.51 7.65
N ILE A 34 0.56 6.38 6.97
CA ILE A 34 1.68 5.98 6.10
C ILE A 34 1.19 5.89 4.65
N ALA A 35 2.05 6.24 3.69
CA ALA A 35 1.74 6.02 2.27
C ALA A 35 1.78 4.51 1.96
N ALA A 36 0.78 4.00 1.26
CA ALA A 36 0.69 2.59 0.89
C ALA A 36 0.61 2.45 -0.63
N VAL A 37 1.63 1.85 -1.24
CA VAL A 37 1.68 1.55 -2.67
C VAL A 37 1.30 0.10 -2.88
N ALA A 38 0.24 -0.17 -3.62
CA ALA A 38 -0.10 -1.53 -4.04
C ALA A 38 0.52 -1.83 -5.41
N GLN A 39 1.21 -2.96 -5.49
CA GLN A 39 1.87 -3.46 -6.69
C GLN A 39 1.41 -4.89 -6.97
N GLN A 40 1.11 -5.19 -8.23
CA GLN A 40 0.68 -6.52 -8.66
C GLN A 40 1.83 -7.53 -8.53
N HIS A 41 1.55 -8.64 -7.86
CA HIS A 41 2.43 -9.79 -7.78
C HIS A 41 2.67 -10.39 -9.17
N GLY A 42 3.93 -10.73 -9.47
CA GLY A 42 4.34 -11.31 -10.74
C GLY A 42 4.67 -10.28 -11.82
N SER A 43 3.75 -9.36 -12.14
CA SER A 43 3.99 -8.35 -13.19
C SER A 43 4.79 -7.14 -12.71
N GLY A 44 4.72 -6.81 -11.42
CA GLY A 44 5.33 -5.59 -10.87
C GLY A 44 4.59 -4.31 -11.23
N GLU A 45 3.40 -4.37 -11.84
CA GLU A 45 2.61 -3.19 -12.16
C GLU A 45 2.18 -2.46 -10.88
N VAL A 46 2.42 -1.15 -10.81
CA VAL A 46 1.90 -0.33 -9.72
C VAL A 46 0.41 -0.09 -9.96
N LEU A 47 -0.41 -0.54 -9.01
CA LEU A 47 -1.87 -0.54 -9.11
C LEU A 47 -2.49 0.73 -8.58
N MET A 48 -2.08 1.15 -7.37
CA MET A 48 -2.63 2.33 -6.71
C MET A 48 -1.76 2.81 -5.56
N LEU A 49 -1.97 4.07 -5.18
CA LEU A 49 -1.51 4.63 -3.91
C LEU A 49 -2.73 4.93 -3.03
N ALA A 50 -2.63 4.59 -1.76
CA ALA A 50 -3.60 4.92 -0.72
C ALA A 50 -2.88 5.24 0.59
N TRP A 51 -3.65 5.40 1.66
CA TRP A 51 -3.14 5.67 3.00
C TRP A 51 -3.54 4.53 3.92
N MET A 52 -2.68 4.21 4.88
CA MET A 52 -2.98 3.31 5.99
C MET A 52 -2.72 4.06 7.29
N ASN A 53 -3.62 3.92 8.27
CA ASN A 53 -3.23 4.16 9.66
C ASN A 53 -2.68 2.85 10.26
N ARG A 54 -2.18 2.91 11.49
CA ARG A 54 -1.68 1.70 12.19
C ARG A 54 -2.68 0.55 12.17
N GLN A 55 -3.95 0.82 12.47
CA GLN A 55 -4.99 -0.22 12.50
C GLN A 55 -5.18 -0.90 11.13
N ALA A 56 -5.20 -0.12 10.04
CA ALA A 56 -5.35 -0.63 8.68
C ALA A 56 -4.17 -1.53 8.28
N LEU A 57 -2.94 -1.11 8.61
CA LEU A 57 -1.74 -1.91 8.34
C LEU A 57 -1.73 -3.20 9.18
N THR A 58 -2.00 -3.11 10.49
CA THR A 58 -2.09 -4.29 11.37
C THR A 58 -3.16 -5.28 10.88
N GLU A 59 -4.34 -4.79 10.49
CA GLU A 59 -5.40 -5.64 9.95
C GLU A 59 -4.99 -6.31 8.64
N THR A 60 -4.32 -5.58 7.76
CA THR A 60 -3.80 -6.11 6.48
C THR A 60 -2.80 -7.24 6.71
N LEU A 61 -1.84 -7.04 7.63
CA LEU A 61 -0.84 -8.05 7.96
C LEU A 61 -1.44 -9.28 8.65
N ALA A 62 -2.48 -9.09 9.47
CA ALA A 62 -3.12 -10.18 10.21
C ALA A 62 -4.06 -11.03 9.35
N THR A 63 -4.80 -10.40 8.44
CA THR A 63 -5.84 -11.07 7.64
C THR A 63 -5.35 -11.49 6.26
N GLY A 64 -4.28 -10.87 5.75
CA GLY A 64 -3.86 -10.97 4.37
C GLY A 64 -4.79 -10.25 3.38
N GLN A 65 -5.87 -9.60 3.84
CA GLN A 65 -6.75 -8.82 3.00
C GLN A 65 -6.40 -7.33 3.14
N VAL A 66 -6.14 -6.65 2.04
CA VAL A 66 -5.70 -5.24 2.11
C VAL A 66 -6.81 -4.33 2.62
N CYS A 67 -6.50 -3.63 3.71
CA CYS A 67 -7.34 -2.63 4.37
C CYS A 67 -6.63 -1.27 4.35
N TYR A 68 -7.31 -0.23 3.87
CA TYR A 68 -6.81 1.13 3.82
C TYR A 68 -7.54 2.04 4.80
N TRP A 69 -6.99 3.23 5.03
CA TRP A 69 -7.66 4.34 5.69
C TRP A 69 -8.21 5.33 4.66
N SER A 70 -9.53 5.51 4.63
CA SER A 70 -10.18 6.47 3.76
C SER A 70 -10.17 7.86 4.40
N ARG A 71 -9.22 8.73 4.04
CA ARG A 71 -9.11 10.10 4.58
C ARG A 71 -10.41 10.91 4.49
N SER A 72 -11.15 10.77 3.39
CA SER A 72 -12.43 11.46 3.18
C SER A 72 -13.59 10.93 4.02
N ARG A 73 -13.54 9.67 4.43
CA ARG A 73 -14.60 9.01 5.22
C ARG A 73 -14.23 8.85 6.69
N GLY A 74 -12.96 9.08 7.05
CA GLY A 74 -12.45 8.90 8.40
C GLY A 74 -12.62 7.47 8.93
N GLN A 75 -12.51 6.46 8.07
CA GLN A 75 -12.74 5.06 8.45
C GLN A 75 -11.86 4.09 7.65
N LEU A 76 -11.77 2.87 8.19
CA LEU A 76 -11.20 1.72 7.49
C LEU A 76 -12.01 1.38 6.22
N TRP A 77 -11.29 0.91 5.22
CA TRP A 77 -11.82 0.49 3.93
C TRP A 77 -11.09 -0.76 3.45
N ARG A 78 -11.78 -1.89 3.47
CA ARG A 78 -11.27 -3.15 2.90
C ARG A 78 -11.40 -3.09 1.39
N LYS A 79 -10.28 -3.17 0.68
CA LYS A 79 -10.27 -3.02 -0.78
C LYS A 79 -11.08 -4.15 -1.41
N GLY A 80 -12.15 -3.80 -2.11
CA GLY A 80 -13.06 -4.76 -2.76
C GLY A 80 -14.35 -5.04 -1.99
N GLU A 81 -14.55 -4.50 -0.78
CA GLU A 81 -15.72 -4.82 0.06
C GLU A 81 -17.08 -4.56 -0.60
N SER A 82 -17.15 -3.55 -1.47
CA SER A 82 -18.36 -3.24 -2.22
C SER A 82 -18.35 -3.77 -3.66
N SER A 83 -17.18 -3.94 -4.28
CA SER A 83 -17.07 -4.27 -5.71
C SER A 83 -16.74 -5.75 -5.98
N GLY A 84 -16.28 -6.50 -4.98
CA GLY A 84 -15.69 -7.83 -5.15
C GLY A 84 -14.26 -7.83 -5.71
N HIS A 85 -13.66 -6.66 -5.98
CA HIS A 85 -12.31 -6.56 -6.54
C HIS A 85 -11.25 -6.50 -5.43
N TRP A 86 -10.99 -7.66 -4.83
CA TRP A 86 -10.14 -7.82 -3.66
C TRP A 86 -8.65 -7.68 -3.98
N GLN A 87 -7.87 -7.32 -2.96
CA GLN A 87 -6.41 -7.41 -2.99
C GLN A 87 -5.98 -8.35 -1.88
N GLN A 88 -5.39 -9.49 -2.26
CA GLN A 88 -4.78 -10.42 -1.33
C GLN A 88 -3.31 -10.04 -1.17
N LEU A 89 -2.88 -9.77 0.06
CA LEU A 89 -1.48 -9.51 0.38
C LEU A 89 -0.64 -10.76 0.15
N VAL A 90 0.43 -10.59 -0.61
CA VAL A 90 1.50 -11.59 -0.78
C VAL A 90 2.70 -11.22 0.10
N GLU A 91 3.08 -9.95 0.11
CA GLU A 91 4.22 -9.44 0.88
C GLU A 91 4.02 -7.95 1.20
N ALA A 92 4.55 -7.50 2.34
CA ALA A 92 4.64 -6.08 2.68
C ALA A 92 6.10 -5.71 2.95
N ARG A 93 6.55 -4.56 2.45
CA ARG A 93 7.89 -4.01 2.65
C ARG A 93 7.79 -2.55 3.06
N LEU A 94 8.56 -2.15 4.07
CA LEU A 94 8.75 -0.73 4.38
C LEU A 94 9.85 -0.16 3.48
N ASP A 95 9.79 1.13 3.17
CA ASP A 95 10.95 1.83 2.64
C ASP A 95 11.99 2.12 3.75
N CYS A 96 13.06 2.82 3.39
CA CYS A 96 14.23 2.96 4.25
C CYS A 96 14.00 3.85 5.49
N ASP A 97 13.20 4.91 5.37
CA ASP A 97 12.89 5.84 6.47
C ASP A 97 11.52 5.58 7.09
N GLY A 98 10.77 4.61 6.55
CA GLY A 98 9.56 4.07 7.14
C GLY A 98 8.33 4.95 6.92
N ASP A 99 8.35 5.83 5.92
CA ASP A 99 7.22 6.73 5.59
C ASP A 99 6.29 6.16 4.49
N ALA A 100 6.73 5.08 3.84
CA ALA A 100 5.95 4.31 2.89
C ALA A 100 6.01 2.79 3.13
N VAL A 101 4.92 2.12 2.76
CA VAL A 101 4.83 0.66 2.66
C VAL A 101 4.48 0.25 1.22
N LEU A 102 5.28 -0.66 0.66
CA LEU A 102 4.97 -1.38 -0.56
C LEU A 102 4.21 -2.66 -0.22
N LEU A 103 3.00 -2.78 -0.73
CA LEU A 103 2.16 -3.97 -0.65
C LEU A 103 2.24 -4.69 -1.99
N ILE A 104 2.87 -5.86 -2.00
CA ILE A 104 2.81 -6.78 -3.14
C ILE A 104 1.55 -7.60 -2.98
N VAL A 105 0.64 -7.49 -3.93
CA VAL A 105 -0.72 -8.03 -3.83
C VAL A 105 -1.08 -8.87 -5.05
N ASP A 106 -1.90 -9.88 -4.85
CA ASP A 106 -2.65 -10.52 -5.92
C ASP A 106 -4.01 -9.81 -6.07
N GLN A 107 -4.12 -8.97 -7.10
CA GLN A 107 -5.33 -8.20 -7.41
C GLN A 107 -6.33 -9.04 -8.18
N GLN A 108 -7.55 -9.13 -7.64
CA GLN A 108 -8.69 -9.74 -8.33
C GLN A 108 -9.55 -8.66 -8.99
N GLY A 109 -9.76 -8.76 -10.30
CA GLY A 109 -10.47 -7.75 -11.08
C GLY A 109 -9.78 -6.37 -11.10
N PRO A 110 -10.43 -5.33 -11.63
CA PRO A 110 -9.86 -3.97 -11.67
C PRO A 110 -9.51 -3.38 -10.30
N ALA A 111 -8.29 -2.87 -10.12
CA ALA A 111 -7.92 -2.14 -8.92
C ALA A 111 -8.66 -0.79 -8.84
N CYS A 112 -8.86 -0.12 -9.98
CA CYS A 112 -9.48 1.19 -10.07
C CYS A 112 -11.01 1.09 -10.14
N HIS A 113 -11.69 2.04 -9.48
CA HIS A 113 -13.16 2.16 -9.54
C HIS A 113 -13.70 2.49 -10.95
N THR A 114 -12.83 2.86 -11.89
CA THR A 114 -13.20 3.12 -13.29
C THR A 114 -13.22 1.87 -14.16
N GLY A 115 -12.99 0.69 -13.57
CA GLY A 115 -12.87 -0.57 -14.31
C GLY A 115 -11.48 -0.82 -14.90
N ARG A 116 -10.51 0.04 -14.64
CA ARG A 116 -9.13 -0.12 -15.13
C ARG A 116 -8.24 -0.93 -14.19
N PRO A 117 -7.23 -1.64 -14.73
CA PRO A 117 -6.32 -2.46 -13.92
C PRO A 117 -5.53 -1.64 -12.91
N THR A 118 -5.07 -0.44 -13.30
CA THR A 118 -4.34 0.50 -12.43
C THR A 118 -5.07 1.83 -12.33
N CYS A 119 -4.88 2.54 -11.21
CA CYS A 119 -5.25 3.96 -11.04
C CYS A 119 -4.35 4.90 -11.87
N PHE A 120 -3.16 4.45 -12.28
CA PHE A 120 -2.17 5.25 -13.01
C PHE A 120 -2.36 5.21 -14.53
N TYR A 121 -3.61 5.35 -14.98
CA TYR A 121 -3.98 5.28 -16.41
C TYR A 121 -3.92 6.62 -17.16
N ASN A 122 -3.56 7.70 -16.48
CA ASN A 122 -3.37 9.02 -17.09
C ASN A 122 -1.87 9.31 -17.20
N ALA A 123 -1.32 9.26 -18.41
CA ALA A 123 0.07 9.60 -18.69
C ALA A 123 0.25 11.10 -18.90
N ILE A 124 1.38 11.63 -18.44
CA ILE A 124 1.80 13.02 -18.69
C ILE A 124 2.81 12.99 -19.84
N ASP A 125 2.55 13.74 -20.91
CA ASP A 125 3.43 13.87 -22.08
C ASP A 125 3.60 15.35 -22.44
N GLY A 126 4.75 15.93 -22.06
CA GLY A 126 5.03 17.35 -22.22
C GLY A 126 3.97 18.24 -21.55
N ALA A 127 3.19 18.96 -22.36
CA ALA A 127 2.11 19.84 -21.91
C ALA A 127 0.72 19.17 -21.90
N TYR A 128 0.63 17.86 -22.19
CA TYR A 128 -0.62 17.14 -22.34
C TYR A 128 -0.76 16.01 -21.30
N VAL A 129 -2.01 15.60 -21.07
CA VAL A 129 -2.36 14.40 -20.30
C VAL A 129 -3.19 13.48 -21.19
N HIS A 130 -2.78 12.22 -21.29
CA HIS A 130 -3.40 11.19 -22.12
C HIS A 130 -3.95 10.05 -21.27
N VAL A 131 -5.16 9.58 -21.59
CA VAL A 131 -5.67 8.32 -21.08
C VAL A 131 -5.02 7.19 -21.87
N ILE A 132 -4.19 6.38 -21.22
CA ILE A 132 -3.39 5.33 -21.86
C ILE A 132 -3.93 3.91 -21.66
N THR A 133 -5.03 3.78 -20.94
CA THR A 133 -5.64 2.48 -20.63
C THR A 133 -7.15 2.58 -20.76
N GLU A 134 -7.78 1.60 -21.39
CA GLU A 134 -9.24 1.47 -21.43
C GLU A 134 -9.74 0.71 -20.19
N PRO A 135 -10.99 0.93 -19.73
CA PRO A 135 -11.62 0.05 -18.74
C PRO A 135 -11.65 -1.39 -19.25
N SER A 136 -11.39 -2.35 -18.36
CA SER A 136 -11.63 -3.76 -18.64
C SER A 136 -13.13 -3.99 -18.84
N ALA A 137 -13.49 -4.75 -19.88
CA ALA A 137 -14.86 -5.16 -20.18
C ALA A 137 -15.41 -6.16 -19.16
#